data_AF-A0AAU8JX89-F1
#
_entry.id   AF-A0AAU8JX89-F1
#
_cell.length_a   1.000
_cell.length_b   1.000
_cell.length_c   1.000
_cell.angle_alpha   90.00
_cell.angle_beta   90.00
_cell.angle_gamma   90.00
#
_symmetry.space_group_name_H-M   'P 1'
#
loop_
_entity.id
_entity.type
_entity.pdbx_description
1 polymer ?
#
loop_
_entity_poly.entity_id
_entity_poly.type
_entity_poly.pdbx_seq_one_letter_code
_entity_poly.pdbx_strand_id
1 'polypeptide(L)'
;MGLAAAAADATGASVDQLTETYQAHYRSLLRLAALLLDDIASCEDVVQEAFIRVHAARRRVREPEKTLAYLRQTVVNLSRSTLRRRILGLRLLPKPMPDMASAEEGAYDALERDQLKTALRGLQRRQREVLVLRYYLDLTEAQVAEVLGISVGSVKAYGSRGLAALRTLMESGDD
;
A
#
# COMPACT_ATOMS: atom_id res chain seq x y z
N MET A 1 30.33 1.43 -32.51
CA MET A 1 29.43 2.43 -31.89
C MET A 1 28.00 1.94 -31.61
N GLY A 2 27.53 0.78 -32.09
CA GLY A 2 26.11 0.37 -31.96
C GLY A 2 25.64 -0.16 -30.60
N LEU A 3 26.49 -0.82 -29.78
CA LEU A 3 26.05 -1.40 -28.50
C LEU A 3 25.73 -0.35 -27.43
N ALA A 4 26.46 0.77 -27.40
CA ALA A 4 26.23 1.84 -26.41
C ALA A 4 24.93 2.61 -26.71
N ALA A 5 24.61 2.84 -27.99
CA ALA A 5 23.37 3.48 -28.42
C ALA A 5 22.13 2.61 -28.10
N ALA A 6 22.18 1.31 -28.39
CA ALA A 6 21.09 0.39 -28.06
C ALA A 6 20.85 0.23 -26.54
N ALA A 7 21.92 0.29 -25.73
CA ALA A 7 21.81 0.27 -24.28
C ALA A 7 21.25 1.59 -23.70
N ALA A 8 21.58 2.73 -24.33
CA ALA A 8 21.01 4.03 -23.98
C ALA A 8 19.52 4.10 -24.33
N ASP A 9 19.11 3.64 -25.52
CA ASP A 9 17.70 3.55 -25.94
C ASP A 9 16.88 2.63 -25.03
N ALA A 10 17.41 1.44 -24.70
CA ALA A 10 16.75 0.52 -23.79
C ALA A 10 16.64 1.07 -22.35
N THR A 11 17.56 1.96 -21.96
CA THR A 11 17.50 2.63 -20.65
C THR A 11 16.48 3.77 -20.67
N GLY A 12 16.42 4.57 -21.75
CA GLY A 12 15.42 5.62 -21.96
C GLY A 12 14.00 5.07 -21.97
N ALA A 13 13.73 4.05 -22.79
CA ALA A 13 12.42 3.41 -22.86
C ALA A 13 11.97 2.81 -21.51
N SER A 14 12.92 2.29 -20.71
CA SER A 14 12.61 1.78 -19.36
C SER A 14 12.31 2.89 -18.34
N VAL A 15 12.86 4.09 -18.52
CA VAL A 15 12.58 5.26 -17.68
C VAL A 15 11.21 5.85 -18.04
N ASP A 16 10.89 5.91 -19.33
CA ASP A 16 9.59 6.39 -19.82
C ASP A 16 8.46 5.48 -19.33
N GLN A 17 8.62 4.16 -19.46
CA GLN A 17 7.64 3.19 -18.95
C GLN A 17 7.43 3.28 -17.44
N LEU A 18 8.50 3.55 -16.67
CA LEU A 18 8.38 3.73 -15.22
C LEU A 18 7.67 5.05 -14.88
N THR A 19 7.93 6.11 -15.65
CA THR A 19 7.28 7.41 -15.50
C THR A 19 5.78 7.30 -15.77
N GLU A 20 5.38 6.60 -16.83
CA GLU A 20 3.98 6.29 -17.12
C GLU A 20 3.32 5.49 -15.99
N THR A 21 4.01 4.44 -15.51
CA THR A 21 3.56 3.62 -14.37
C THR A 21 3.38 4.49 -13.11
N TYR A 22 4.31 5.41 -12.86
CA TYR A 22 4.24 6.34 -11.75
C TYR A 22 3.03 7.26 -11.86
N GLN A 23 2.85 7.93 -13.00
CA GLN A 23 1.73 8.83 -13.25
C GLN A 23 0.38 8.10 -13.11
N ALA A 24 0.29 6.86 -13.60
CA ALA A 24 -0.93 6.07 -13.57
C ALA A 24 -1.28 5.53 -12.17
N HIS A 25 -0.28 5.17 -11.35
CA HIS A 25 -0.51 4.35 -10.15
C HIS A 25 -0.05 4.96 -8.83
N TYR A 26 0.70 6.07 -8.84
CA TYR A 26 1.20 6.71 -7.63
C TYR A 26 0.09 6.97 -6.60
N ARG A 27 -1.02 7.59 -7.02
CA ARG A 27 -2.16 7.91 -6.13
C ARG A 27 -2.79 6.67 -5.51
N SER A 28 -2.95 5.59 -6.29
CA SER A 28 -3.50 4.32 -5.80
C SER A 28 -2.56 3.67 -4.77
N LEU A 29 -1.25 3.69 -5.03
CA LEU A 29 -0.23 3.15 -4.12
C LEU A 29 -0.10 3.99 -2.84
N LEU A 30 -0.22 5.31 -2.94
CA LEU A 30 -0.24 6.21 -1.79
C LEU A 30 -1.48 5.98 -0.92
N ARG A 31 -2.65 5.81 -1.54
CA ARG A 31 -3.88 5.45 -0.82
C ARG A 31 -3.76 4.07 -0.14
N LEU A 32 -3.15 3.09 -0.80
CA LEU A 32 -2.84 1.79 -0.19
C LEU A 32 -1.95 1.97 1.05
N ALA A 33 -0.85 2.73 0.94
CA ALA A 33 0.04 2.98 2.06
C ALA A 33 -0.68 3.69 3.22
N ALA A 34 -1.51 4.70 2.93
CA ALA A 34 -2.28 5.47 3.92
C ALA A 34 -3.36 4.65 4.65
N LEU A 35 -3.83 3.55 4.06
CA LEU A 35 -4.74 2.61 4.72
C LEU A 35 -4.01 1.57 5.57
N LEU A 36 -2.70 1.42 5.39
CA LEU A 36 -1.87 0.48 6.14
C LEU A 36 -1.05 1.16 7.25
N LEU A 37 -0.69 2.43 7.07
CA LEU A 37 0.11 3.27 7.95
C LEU A 37 -0.73 4.35 8.65
N ASP A 38 -0.12 5.00 9.62
CA ASP A 38 -0.71 5.98 10.54
C ASP A 38 -0.20 7.42 10.34
N ASP A 39 0.79 7.64 9.46
CA ASP A 39 1.33 8.97 9.10
C ASP A 39 1.61 9.12 7.61
N ILE A 40 1.45 10.34 7.09
CA ILE A 40 1.56 10.65 5.65
C ILE A 40 3.00 10.57 5.15
N ALA A 41 3.97 11.10 5.91
CA ALA A 41 5.38 11.11 5.52
C ALA A 41 5.89 9.69 5.24
N SER A 42 5.59 8.73 6.12
CA SER A 42 5.95 7.32 5.90
C SER A 42 5.25 6.70 4.69
N CYS A 43 4.08 7.20 4.28
CA CYS A 43 3.39 6.69 3.10
C CYS A 43 4.13 7.07 1.81
N GLU A 44 4.52 8.34 1.68
CA GLU A 44 5.27 8.83 0.52
C GLU A 44 6.62 8.12 0.40
N ASP A 45 7.36 8.02 1.50
CA ASP A 45 8.64 7.29 1.57
C ASP A 45 8.49 5.83 1.11
N VAL A 46 7.44 5.15 1.58
CA VAL A 46 7.18 3.75 1.21
C VAL A 46 6.89 3.62 -0.28
N VAL A 47 6.11 4.53 -0.87
CA VAL A 47 5.78 4.46 -2.30
C VAL A 47 7.02 4.78 -3.13
N GLN A 48 7.78 5.82 -2.78
CA GLN A 48 9.02 6.17 -3.48
C GLN A 48 10.03 5.03 -3.44
N GLU A 49 10.28 4.45 -2.26
CA GLU A 49 11.17 3.29 -2.11
C GLU A 49 10.68 2.08 -2.92
N ALA A 50 9.35 1.88 -3.05
CA ALA A 50 8.81 0.82 -3.89
C ALA A 50 9.16 1.04 -5.37
N PHE A 51 9.00 2.25 -5.90
CA PHE A 51 9.38 2.59 -7.27
C PHE A 51 10.89 2.43 -7.49
N ILE A 52 11.74 2.83 -6.52
CA ILE A 52 13.20 2.64 -6.59
C ILE A 52 13.55 1.15 -6.69
N ARG A 53 12.94 0.29 -5.87
CA ARG A 53 13.17 -1.17 -5.91
C ARG A 53 12.71 -1.81 -7.21
N VAL A 54 11.56 -1.38 -7.74
CA VAL A 54 11.06 -1.85 -9.03
C VAL A 54 11.98 -1.43 -10.16
N HIS A 55 12.45 -0.18 -10.15
CA HIS A 55 13.44 0.31 -11.09
C HIS A 55 14.74 -0.49 -11.04
N ALA A 56 15.25 -0.80 -9.84
CA ALA A 56 16.43 -1.66 -9.68
C ALA A 56 16.18 -3.09 -10.19
N ALA A 57 14.94 -3.58 -10.09
CA ALA A 57 14.52 -4.90 -10.57
C ALA A 57 14.04 -4.92 -12.05
N ARG A 58 14.14 -3.81 -12.80
CA ARG A 58 13.58 -3.62 -14.16
C ARG A 58 13.99 -4.68 -15.20
N ARG A 59 15.12 -5.36 -14.99
CA ARG A 59 15.54 -6.46 -15.87
C ARG A 59 14.69 -7.72 -15.70
N ARG A 60 14.05 -7.91 -14.55
CA ARG A 60 13.23 -9.08 -14.20
C ARG A 60 11.73 -8.84 -14.34
N VAL A 61 11.30 -7.58 -14.26
CA VAL A 61 9.88 -7.20 -14.28
C VAL A 61 9.68 -6.20 -15.43
N ARG A 62 9.25 -6.69 -16.59
CA ARG A 62 9.05 -5.87 -17.81
C ARG A 62 7.59 -5.71 -18.22
N GLU A 63 6.73 -6.64 -17.79
CA GLU A 63 5.30 -6.60 -18.09
C GLU A 63 4.60 -5.62 -17.15
N PRO A 64 3.78 -4.68 -17.66
CA PRO A 64 3.11 -3.66 -16.85
C PRO A 64 2.29 -4.25 -15.68
N GLU A 65 1.52 -5.31 -15.93
CA GLU A 65 0.70 -5.94 -14.90
C GLU A 65 1.54 -6.56 -13.78
N LYS A 66 2.63 -7.26 -14.15
CA LYS A 66 3.59 -7.82 -13.18
C LYS A 66 4.30 -6.72 -12.40
N THR A 67 4.57 -5.59 -13.04
CA THR A 67 5.16 -4.40 -12.41
C THR A 67 4.25 -3.84 -11.34
N LEU A 68 2.96 -3.66 -11.64
CA LEU A 68 1.99 -3.14 -10.68
C LEU A 68 1.73 -4.13 -9.53
N ALA A 69 1.65 -5.43 -9.81
CA ALA A 69 1.54 -6.46 -8.77
C ALA A 69 2.76 -6.43 -7.83
N TYR A 70 3.96 -6.32 -8.39
CA TYR A 70 5.21 -6.23 -7.63
C TYR A 70 5.30 -4.93 -6.82
N LEU A 71 4.83 -3.79 -7.36
CA LEU A 71 4.72 -2.52 -6.64
C LEU A 71 3.80 -2.65 -5.42
N ARG A 72 2.58 -3.20 -5.59
CA ARG A 72 1.62 -3.42 -4.49
C ARG A 72 2.21 -4.30 -3.40
N GLN A 73 2.85 -5.41 -3.78
CA GLN A 73 3.55 -6.29 -2.86
C GLN A 73 4.66 -5.57 -2.09
N THR A 74 5.45 -4.76 -2.80
CA THR A 74 6.55 -4.00 -2.22
C THR A 74 6.04 -2.96 -1.22
N VAL A 75 4.99 -2.22 -1.56
CA VAL A 75 4.33 -1.25 -0.65
C VAL A 75 3.84 -1.96 0.62
N VAL A 76 3.11 -3.07 0.50
CA VAL A 76 2.64 -3.82 1.68
C VAL A 76 3.80 -4.26 2.57
N ASN A 77 4.88 -4.78 1.98
CA ASN A 77 6.05 -5.25 2.73
C ASN A 77 6.84 -4.11 3.40
N LEU A 78 6.97 -2.98 2.72
CA LEU A 78 7.60 -1.78 3.27
C LEU A 78 6.77 -1.19 4.41
N SER A 79 5.45 -1.09 4.26
CA SER A 79 4.54 -0.64 5.33
C SER A 79 4.64 -1.52 6.57
N ARG A 80 4.70 -2.85 6.42
CA ARG A 80 4.93 -3.78 7.54
C ARG A 80 6.28 -3.52 8.23
N SER A 81 7.32 -3.31 7.43
CA SER A 81 8.67 -3.02 7.93
C SER A 81 8.71 -1.71 8.70
N THR A 82 8.04 -0.66 8.20
CA THR A 82 7.92 0.64 8.86
C THR A 82 7.20 0.53 10.20
N LEU A 83 6.03 -0.12 10.26
CA LEU A 83 5.31 -0.34 11.52
C LEU A 83 6.13 -1.16 12.53
N ARG A 84 6.83 -2.20 12.07
CA ARG A 84 7.70 -3.01 12.93
C ARG A 84 8.84 -2.18 13.51
N ARG A 85 9.53 -1.38 12.68
CA ARG A 85 10.59 -0.49 13.13
C ARG A 85 10.06 0.54 14.12
N ARG A 86 8.89 1.12 13.88
CA ARG A 86 8.24 2.04 14.81
C ARG A 86 7.97 1.38 16.15
N ILE A 87 7.36 0.19 16.19
CA ILE A 87 7.13 -0.54 17.45
C ILE A 87 8.44 -0.83 18.19
N LEU A 88 9.50 -1.22 17.48
CA LEU A 88 10.81 -1.49 18.08
C LEU A 88 11.52 -0.20 18.54
N GLY A 89 11.39 0.91 17.82
CA GLY A 89 11.95 2.22 18.18
C GLY A 89 11.16 2.94 19.27
N LEU A 90 9.84 2.72 19.35
CA LEU A 90 8.97 3.20 20.44
C LEU A 90 9.21 2.46 21.77
N ARG A 91 9.89 1.31 21.74
CA ARG A 91 10.46 0.73 22.97
C ARG A 91 11.62 1.56 23.53
N LEU A 92 12.08 2.59 22.83
CA LEU A 92 13.20 3.47 23.22
C LEU A 92 12.81 4.95 23.38
N LEU A 93 11.63 5.41 22.92
CA LEU A 93 11.19 6.82 23.01
C LEU A 93 9.64 6.95 23.05
N PRO A 94 9.07 8.08 23.55
CA PRO A 94 7.62 8.30 23.59
C PRO A 94 6.99 8.40 22.20
N LYS A 95 5.71 8.02 22.13
CA LYS A 95 4.86 7.99 20.93
C LYS A 95 4.76 9.38 20.27
N PRO A 96 5.12 9.56 18.98
CA PRO A 96 4.76 10.77 18.27
C PRO A 96 3.23 10.79 18.04
N MET A 97 2.61 11.94 18.25
CA MET A 97 1.23 12.21 17.86
C MET A 97 1.07 12.11 16.33
N PRO A 98 -0.12 11.74 15.83
CA PRO A 98 -0.38 11.80 14.40
C PRO A 98 -0.39 13.27 13.95
N ASP A 99 0.53 13.63 13.06
CA ASP A 99 0.40 14.85 12.26
C ASP A 99 -0.75 14.64 11.27
N MET A 100 -1.90 15.23 11.56
CA MET A 100 -2.96 15.43 10.59
C MET A 100 -2.82 16.82 9.99
N ALA A 101 -2.28 16.87 8.76
CA ALA A 101 -2.85 17.56 7.60
C ALA A 101 -1.78 17.74 6.53
N SER A 102 -2.03 17.23 5.33
CA SER A 102 -1.65 17.97 4.12
C SER A 102 -2.96 18.44 3.49
N ALA A 103 -3.05 19.74 3.26
CA ALA A 103 -4.20 20.40 2.68
C ALA A 103 -4.30 20.04 1.18
N GLU A 104 -5.28 19.22 0.82
CA GLU A 104 -6.11 19.42 -0.38
C GLU A 104 -7.29 18.43 -0.37
N GLU A 105 -8.49 19.02 -0.31
CA GLU A 105 -9.77 18.52 -0.88
C GLU A 105 -10.65 17.53 -0.07
N GLY A 106 -11.69 18.08 0.56
CA GLY A 106 -12.96 17.38 0.82
C GLY A 106 -13.41 17.27 2.29
N ALA A 107 -13.72 18.38 2.96
CA ALA A 107 -14.03 18.41 4.40
C ALA A 107 -15.31 17.64 4.83
N TYR A 108 -16.24 17.33 3.93
CA TYR A 108 -17.42 16.51 4.23
C TYR A 108 -17.23 15.02 3.91
N ASP A 109 -16.48 14.69 2.85
CA ASP A 109 -16.02 13.33 2.53
C ASP A 109 -14.95 12.82 3.53
N ALA A 110 -14.24 13.73 4.21
CA ALA A 110 -13.18 13.42 5.15
C ALA A 110 -13.70 12.77 6.45
N LEU A 111 -14.93 13.08 6.88
CA LEU A 111 -15.46 12.63 8.18
C LEU A 111 -15.86 11.13 8.16
N GLU A 112 -16.65 10.70 7.17
CA GLU A 112 -16.99 9.27 6.95
C GLU A 112 -15.75 8.45 6.59
N ARG A 113 -14.84 9.03 5.77
CA ARG A 113 -13.55 8.40 5.48
C ARG A 113 -12.66 8.32 6.71
N ASP A 114 -12.84 9.14 7.74
CA ASP A 114 -12.04 9.07 8.96
C ASP A 114 -12.52 7.98 9.91
N GLN A 115 -13.84 7.83 10.10
CA GLN A 115 -14.41 6.73 10.88
C GLN A 115 -14.06 5.36 10.29
N LEU A 116 -14.25 5.18 8.97
CA LEU A 116 -13.89 3.93 8.31
C LEU A 116 -12.37 3.67 8.35
N LYS A 117 -11.53 4.69 8.14
CA LYS A 117 -10.07 4.55 8.30
C LYS A 117 -9.69 4.16 9.72
N THR A 118 -10.33 4.76 10.72
CA THR A 118 -10.09 4.48 12.14
C THR A 118 -10.52 3.06 12.50
N ALA A 119 -11.70 2.63 12.07
CA ALA A 119 -12.18 1.26 12.25
C ALA A 119 -11.27 0.25 11.54
N LEU A 120 -10.84 0.53 10.31
CA LEU A 120 -9.85 -0.30 9.60
C LEU A 120 -8.54 -0.40 10.40
N ARG A 121 -8.04 0.70 10.96
CA ARG A 121 -6.83 0.71 11.81
C ARG A 121 -6.97 -0.18 13.06
N GLY A 122 -8.17 -0.30 13.61
CA GLY A 122 -8.48 -1.19 14.73
C GLY A 122 -8.45 -2.69 14.40
N LEU A 123 -8.53 -3.06 13.13
CA LEU A 123 -8.48 -4.47 12.72
C LEU A 123 -7.10 -5.11 12.92
N GLN A 124 -7.10 -6.44 13.08
CA GLN A 124 -5.86 -7.20 13.02
C GLN A 124 -5.21 -7.01 11.65
N ARG A 125 -3.87 -6.93 11.63
CA ARG A 125 -3.10 -6.57 10.44
C ARG A 125 -3.49 -7.35 9.18
N ARG A 126 -3.62 -8.68 9.27
CA ARG A 126 -3.95 -9.53 8.11
C ARG A 126 -5.39 -9.34 7.62
N GLN A 127 -6.34 -9.05 8.52
CA GLN A 127 -7.71 -8.71 8.15
C GLN A 127 -7.72 -7.38 7.38
N ARG A 128 -7.08 -6.34 7.94
CA ARG A 128 -6.95 -5.03 7.29
C ARG A 128 -6.33 -5.13 5.90
N GLU A 129 -5.18 -5.79 5.79
CA GLU A 129 -4.48 -5.97 4.51
C GLU A 129 -5.38 -6.65 3.46
N VAL A 130 -6.11 -7.70 3.84
CA VAL A 130 -7.04 -8.39 2.92
C VAL A 130 -8.19 -7.47 2.50
N LEU A 131 -8.83 -6.76 3.43
CA LEU A 131 -9.95 -5.88 3.09
C LEU A 131 -9.51 -4.73 2.18
N VAL A 132 -8.37 -4.09 2.49
CA VAL A 132 -7.85 -2.99 1.67
C VAL A 132 -7.52 -3.49 0.27
N LEU A 133 -6.79 -4.59 0.13
CA LEU A 133 -6.46 -5.10 -1.20
C LEU A 133 -7.69 -5.57 -1.99
N ARG A 134 -8.67 -6.21 -1.32
CA ARG A 134 -9.86 -6.76 -1.98
C ARG A 134 -10.87 -5.69 -2.38
N TYR A 135 -11.12 -4.71 -1.51
CA TYR A 135 -12.24 -3.76 -1.67
C TYR A 135 -11.80 -2.33 -2.03
N TYR A 136 -10.57 -1.91 -1.71
CA TYR A 136 -10.07 -0.58 -2.10
C TYR A 136 -9.24 -0.61 -3.39
N LEU A 137 -8.65 -1.76 -3.72
CA LEU A 137 -7.84 -1.94 -4.93
C LEU A 137 -8.50 -2.91 -5.92
N ASP A 138 -9.73 -3.36 -5.63
CA ASP A 138 -10.54 -4.26 -6.47
C ASP A 138 -9.80 -5.54 -6.92
N LEU A 139 -8.84 -6.02 -6.12
CA LEU A 139 -8.08 -7.21 -6.48
C LEU A 139 -8.90 -8.47 -6.27
N THR A 140 -8.77 -9.44 -7.17
CA THR A 140 -9.30 -10.80 -6.97
C THR A 140 -8.68 -11.48 -5.76
N GLU A 141 -9.35 -12.46 -5.18
CA GLU A 141 -8.81 -13.22 -4.04
C GLU A 141 -7.46 -13.88 -4.37
N ALA A 142 -7.28 -14.33 -5.62
CA ALA A 142 -6.03 -14.88 -6.12
C ALA A 142 -4.90 -13.84 -6.15
N GLN A 143 -5.18 -12.63 -6.65
CA GLN A 143 -4.21 -11.53 -6.64
C GLN A 143 -3.87 -11.10 -5.20
N VAL A 144 -4.85 -11.05 -4.30
CA VAL A 144 -4.60 -10.77 -2.87
C VAL A 144 -3.71 -11.84 -2.25
N ALA A 145 -3.97 -13.11 -2.55
CA ALA A 145 -3.17 -14.25 -2.07
C ALA A 145 -1.71 -14.13 -2.53
N GLU A 146 -1.49 -13.80 -3.80
CA GLU A 146 -0.15 -13.57 -4.36
C GLU A 146 0.58 -12.40 -3.69
N VAL A 147 -0.08 -11.24 -3.59
CA VAL A 147 0.48 -10.04 -2.94
C VAL A 147 0.87 -10.32 -1.48
N LEU A 148 0.03 -11.07 -0.76
CA LEU A 148 0.22 -11.32 0.67
C LEU A 148 1.07 -12.56 1.00
N GLY A 149 1.36 -13.41 0.00
CA GLY A 149 2.06 -14.68 0.17
C GLY A 149 1.30 -15.68 1.05
N ILE A 150 -0.02 -15.81 0.85
CA ILE A 150 -0.90 -16.70 1.63
C ILE A 150 -1.82 -17.50 0.70
N SER A 151 -2.52 -18.51 1.21
CA SER A 151 -3.50 -19.26 0.41
C SER A 151 -4.77 -18.45 0.14
N VAL A 152 -5.46 -18.73 -0.98
CA VAL A 152 -6.80 -18.14 -1.28
C VAL A 152 -7.81 -18.44 -0.18
N GLY A 153 -7.77 -19.65 0.41
CA GLY A 153 -8.59 -19.98 1.58
C GLY A 153 -8.30 -19.09 2.79
N SER A 154 -7.03 -18.71 3.01
CA SER A 154 -6.66 -17.75 4.04
C SER A 154 -7.21 -16.36 3.73
N VAL A 155 -7.18 -15.92 2.47
CA VAL A 155 -7.79 -14.64 2.03
C VAL A 155 -9.27 -14.62 2.40
N LYS A 156 -10.03 -15.65 2.04
CA LYS A 156 -11.47 -15.77 2.38
C LYS A 156 -11.70 -15.70 3.89
N ALA A 157 -10.91 -16.47 4.65
CA ALA A 157 -11.06 -16.54 6.10
C ALA A 157 -10.73 -15.19 6.79
N TYR A 158 -9.65 -14.52 6.38
CA TYR A 158 -9.30 -13.19 6.89
C TYR A 158 -10.29 -12.12 6.43
N GLY A 159 -10.81 -12.21 5.20
CA GLY A 159 -11.82 -11.31 4.67
C GLY A 159 -13.14 -11.40 5.45
N SER A 160 -13.65 -12.61 5.66
CA SER A 160 -14.86 -12.85 6.45
C SER A 160 -14.70 -12.34 7.89
N ARG A 161 -13.61 -12.73 8.58
CA ARG A 161 -13.34 -12.24 9.95
C ARG A 161 -13.13 -10.73 10.00
N GLY A 162 -12.49 -10.16 8.97
CA GLY A 162 -12.25 -8.73 8.86
C GLY A 162 -13.54 -7.93 8.72
N LEU A 163 -14.47 -8.36 7.84
CA LEU A 163 -15.76 -7.72 7.68
C LEU A 163 -16.60 -7.77 8.96
N ALA A 164 -16.60 -8.92 9.65
CA ALA A 164 -17.29 -9.08 10.93
C ALA A 164 -16.73 -8.12 12.00
N ALA A 165 -15.39 -8.08 12.15
CA ALA A 165 -14.75 -7.17 13.09
C ALA A 165 -14.94 -5.69 12.72
N LEU A 166 -14.93 -5.36 11.41
CA LEU A 166 -15.13 -4.00 10.94
C LEU A 166 -16.54 -3.51 11.29
N ARG A 167 -17.55 -4.36 11.11
CA ARG A 167 -18.93 -4.05 11.52
C ARG A 167 -19.01 -3.71 13.00
N THR A 168 -18.45 -4.56 13.87
CA THR A 168 -18.46 -4.31 15.32
C THR A 168 -17.75 -3.00 15.69
N LEU A 169 -16.61 -2.70 15.06
CA LEU A 169 -15.85 -1.46 15.33
C LEU A 169 -16.61 -0.21 14.88
N MET A 170 -17.35 -0.29 13.77
CA MET A 170 -18.17 0.82 13.28
C MET A 170 -19.40 1.03 14.19
N GLU A 171 -20.08 -0.04 14.60
CA GLU A 171 -21.22 0.04 15.53
C GLU A 171 -20.82 0.63 16.90
N SER A 172 -19.61 0.33 17.39
CA SER A 172 -19.10 0.86 18.67
C SER A 172 -18.60 2.32 18.62
N GLY A 173 -18.46 2.90 17.43
CA GLY A 173 -18.00 4.28 17.23
C GLY A 173 -19.14 5.29 17.05
N ASP A 174 -20.38 4.80 17.00
CA ASP A 174 -21.61 5.60 16.88
C ASP A 174 -22.26 5.93 18.25
N ASP A 175 -21.67 5.47 19.36
CA ASP A 175 -22.01 5.81 20.76
C ASP A 175 -21.04 6.86 21.35
#